data_AF-A0A660N6U6-F1
#
_entry.id   AF-A0A660N6U6-F1
#
_cell.length_a   1.000
_cell.length_b   1.000
_cell.length_c   1.000
_cell.angle_alpha   90.00
_cell.angle_beta   90.00
_cell.angle_gamma   90.00
#
_symmetry.space_group_name_H-M   'P 1'
#
loop_
_entity.id
_entity.type
_entity.pdbx_description
1 polymer ?
#
loop_
_entity_poly.entity_id
_entity_poly.type
_entity_poly.pdbx_seq_one_letter_code
_entity_poly.pdbx_strand_id
1 'polypeptide(L)'
;MVLTADNYYSDEANRQYMSVSQFKDFNGTYGRIGCEFAAMEKLAGRWNPEPSTALMVGSYVDSYVEGTLDDFKSRNPDIFTAKGELKAPYKKAEEIIARIERDKYFMKYLSGEKQTIMTGDLFGCQWKIKMDSYIPGVAIVDLKVMSSITELKW
;
A
#
# COMPACT_ATOMS: atom_id res chain seq x y z
N MET A 1 19.64 -5.77 -8.94
CA MET A 1 18.53 -6.70 -8.71
C MET A 1 17.33 -6.27 -9.55
N VAL A 2 16.63 -7.21 -10.22
CA VAL A 2 15.35 -6.93 -10.90
C VAL A 2 14.21 -7.09 -9.88
N LEU A 3 13.38 -6.06 -9.75
CA LEU A 3 12.24 -6.08 -8.83
C LEU A 3 11.02 -6.78 -9.46
N THR A 4 10.32 -7.56 -8.65
CA THR A 4 9.08 -8.27 -8.98
C THR A 4 8.05 -8.03 -7.88
N ALA A 5 6.79 -8.44 -8.09
CA ALA A 5 5.75 -8.34 -7.06
C ALA A 5 6.16 -9.07 -5.76
N ASP A 6 6.80 -10.24 -5.88
CA ASP A 6 7.18 -11.08 -4.74
C ASP A 6 8.35 -10.52 -3.93
N ASN A 7 9.31 -9.86 -4.59
CA ASN A 7 10.52 -9.38 -3.93
C ASN A 7 10.51 -7.87 -3.65
N TYR A 8 9.51 -7.12 -4.11
CA TYR A 8 9.48 -5.66 -4.02
C TYR A 8 9.65 -5.14 -2.58
N TYR A 9 9.10 -5.84 -1.59
CA TYR A 9 9.17 -5.49 -0.18
C TYR A 9 10.24 -6.25 0.61
N SER A 10 11.10 -7.05 -0.05
CA SER A 10 12.13 -7.83 0.63
C SER A 10 13.19 -6.95 1.31
N ASP A 11 13.88 -7.51 2.29
CA ASP A 11 14.98 -6.81 2.98
C ASP A 11 16.09 -6.40 2.01
N GLU A 12 16.43 -7.26 1.05
CA GLU A 12 17.42 -6.94 0.00
C GLU A 12 16.95 -5.76 -0.86
N ALA A 13 15.67 -5.75 -1.25
CA ALA A 13 15.09 -4.66 -2.02
C ALA A 13 15.08 -3.33 -1.25
N ASN A 14 14.74 -3.36 0.03
CA ASN A 14 14.70 -2.16 0.87
C ASN A 14 16.10 -1.64 1.22
N ARG A 15 17.13 -2.50 1.19
CA ARG A 15 18.54 -2.10 1.34
C ARG A 15 19.10 -1.49 0.06
N GLN A 16 18.76 -2.04 -1.09
CA GLN A 16 19.27 -1.56 -2.38
C GLN A 16 18.55 -0.29 -2.85
N TYR A 17 17.23 -0.19 -2.63
CA TYR A 17 16.40 0.87 -3.19
C TYR A 17 15.67 1.66 -2.10
N MET A 18 15.87 2.97 -2.11
CA MET A 18 15.05 3.91 -1.36
C MET A 18 13.59 3.87 -1.84
N SER A 19 12.63 4.01 -0.93
CA SER A 19 11.21 4.12 -1.27
C SER A 19 10.57 5.30 -0.56
N VAL A 20 9.42 5.76 -1.05
CA VAL A 20 8.65 6.84 -0.40
C VAL A 20 8.32 6.49 1.07
N SER A 21 7.97 5.23 1.35
CA SER A 21 7.69 4.78 2.71
C SER A 21 8.92 4.82 3.61
N GLN A 22 10.07 4.37 3.11
CA GLN A 22 11.34 4.40 3.84
C GLN A 22 11.79 5.86 4.09
N PHE A 23 11.70 6.72 3.08
CA PHE A 23 11.98 8.16 3.24
C PHE A 23 11.14 8.77 4.37
N LYS A 24 9.84 8.44 4.43
CA LYS A 24 8.93 8.90 5.50
C LYS A 24 9.26 8.29 6.86
N ASP A 25 9.79 7.07 6.93
CA ASP A 25 10.24 6.49 8.20
C ASP A 25 11.42 7.30 8.79
N PHE A 26 12.34 7.78 7.94
CA PHE A 26 13.44 8.67 8.37
C PHE A 26 12.98 10.10 8.67
N ASN A 27 12.28 10.73 7.72
CA ASN A 27 12.03 12.19 7.73
C ASN A 27 10.69 12.58 8.36
N GLY A 28 9.76 11.64 8.47
CA GLY A 28 8.42 11.90 8.98
C GLY A 28 7.53 12.68 8.00
N THR A 29 6.40 13.12 8.55
CA THR A 29 5.37 13.98 7.95
C THR A 29 4.75 14.83 9.08
N TYR A 30 3.86 15.76 8.76
CA TYR A 30 3.14 16.51 9.80
C TYR A 30 2.39 15.62 10.80
N GLY A 31 1.84 14.49 10.35
CA GLY A 31 1.07 13.56 11.20
C GLY A 31 1.89 12.48 11.88
N ARG A 32 3.19 12.34 11.54
CA ARG A 32 4.06 11.28 12.08
C ARG A 32 5.50 11.76 12.13
N ILE A 33 6.05 11.84 13.34
CA ILE A 33 7.45 12.20 13.55
C ILE A 33 8.35 11.14 12.91
N GLY A 34 9.35 11.59 12.16
CA GLY A 34 10.39 10.74 11.59
C GLY A 34 11.35 10.25 12.67
N CYS A 35 11.85 9.03 12.54
CA CYS A 35 12.79 8.46 13.50
C CYS A 35 13.84 7.62 12.78
N GLU A 36 15.03 8.19 12.61
CA GLU A 36 16.13 7.54 11.91
C GLU A 36 16.50 6.19 12.53
N PHE A 37 16.49 6.10 13.86
CA PHE A 37 16.75 4.84 14.56
C PHE A 37 15.72 3.77 14.18
N ALA A 38 14.42 4.08 14.26
CA ALA A 38 13.37 3.12 13.91
C ALA A 38 13.43 2.71 12.43
N ALA A 39 13.76 3.65 11.54
CA ALA A 39 13.95 3.36 10.12
C ALA A 39 15.13 2.39 9.88
N MET A 40 16.25 2.58 10.59
CA MET A 40 17.40 1.68 10.52
C MET A 40 17.11 0.31 11.13
N GLU A 41 16.39 0.23 12.24
CA GLU A 41 16.00 -1.05 12.85
C GLU A 41 15.03 -1.84 11.96
N LYS A 42 14.12 -1.15 11.25
CA LYS A 42 13.26 -1.75 10.24
C LYS A 42 14.05 -2.28 9.05
N LEU A 43 15.02 -1.52 8.54
CA LEU A 43 15.91 -1.98 7.46
C LEU A 43 16.81 -3.14 7.86
N ALA A 44 17.16 -3.20 9.15
CA ALA A 44 17.91 -4.31 9.71
C ALA A 44 17.05 -5.56 9.95
N GLY A 45 15.72 -5.47 9.82
CA GLY A 45 14.77 -6.55 10.13
C GLY A 45 14.62 -6.80 11.64
N ARG A 46 15.14 -5.92 12.50
CA ARG A 46 15.08 -6.05 13.96
C ARG A 46 13.83 -5.42 14.58
N TRP A 47 13.11 -4.61 13.80
CA TRP A 47 11.86 -3.97 14.21
C TRP A 47 10.82 -4.03 13.09
N ASN A 48 9.81 -4.87 13.26
CA ASN A 48 8.72 -5.08 12.29
C ASN A 48 7.38 -4.97 13.02
N PRO A 49 6.81 -3.76 13.15
CA PRO A 49 5.53 -3.58 13.81
C PRO A 49 4.41 -4.18 12.96
N GLU A 50 3.42 -4.77 13.63
CA GLU A 50 2.24 -5.31 12.96
C GLU A 50 1.49 -4.23 12.17
N PRO A 51 0.94 -4.57 10.98
CA PRO A 51 0.10 -3.66 10.21
C PRO A 51 -1.09 -3.15 11.04
N SER A 52 -1.40 -1.86 10.93
CA SER A 52 -2.61 -1.33 11.53
C SER A 52 -3.86 -1.82 10.79
N THR A 53 -5.02 -1.85 11.46
CA THR A 53 -6.29 -2.17 10.82
C THR A 53 -6.58 -1.26 9.62
N ALA A 54 -6.22 0.04 9.69
CA ALA A 54 -6.40 0.97 8.59
C ALA A 54 -5.55 0.58 7.36
N LEU A 55 -4.30 0.19 7.57
CA LEU A 55 -3.42 -0.29 6.51
C LEU A 55 -4.00 -1.59 5.91
N MET A 56 -4.45 -2.52 6.73
CA MET A 56 -5.04 -3.78 6.27
C MET A 56 -6.34 -3.59 5.49
N VAL A 57 -7.20 -2.65 5.90
CA VAL A 57 -8.41 -2.30 5.15
C VAL A 57 -8.06 -1.68 3.80
N GLY A 58 -7.07 -0.79 3.74
CA GLY A 58 -6.56 -0.25 2.47
C GLY A 58 -6.06 -1.36 1.53
N SER A 59 -5.16 -2.20 2.03
CA SER A 59 -4.61 -3.33 1.27
C SER A 59 -5.68 -4.32 0.80
N TYR A 60 -6.74 -4.54 1.57
CA TYR A 60 -7.88 -5.36 1.15
C TYR A 60 -8.56 -4.77 -0.09
N VAL A 61 -8.85 -3.47 -0.09
CA VAL A 61 -9.47 -2.78 -1.24
C VAL A 61 -8.51 -2.74 -2.44
N ASP A 62 -7.23 -2.48 -2.21
CA ASP A 62 -6.22 -2.48 -3.29
C ASP A 62 -6.13 -3.87 -3.95
N SER A 63 -6.11 -4.94 -3.15
CA SER A 63 -6.06 -6.32 -3.65
C SER A 63 -7.32 -6.69 -4.45
N TYR A 64 -8.49 -6.13 -4.10
CA TYR A 64 -9.70 -6.27 -4.92
C TYR A 64 -9.51 -5.62 -6.29
N VAL A 65 -9.05 -4.37 -6.32
CA VAL A 65 -8.84 -3.60 -7.55
C VAL A 65 -7.74 -4.21 -8.43
N GLU A 66 -6.75 -4.86 -7.83
CA GLU A 66 -5.69 -5.61 -8.52
C GLU A 66 -6.17 -6.97 -9.06
N GLY A 67 -7.21 -7.57 -8.47
CA GLY A 67 -7.66 -8.93 -8.78
C GLY A 67 -6.93 -10.02 -7.99
N THR A 68 -6.29 -9.66 -6.87
CA THR A 68 -5.48 -10.54 -6.00
C THR A 68 -6.11 -10.77 -4.62
N LEU A 69 -7.40 -10.41 -4.44
CA LEU A 69 -8.08 -10.44 -3.14
C LEU A 69 -8.09 -11.82 -2.47
N ASP A 70 -8.25 -12.90 -3.23
CA ASP A 70 -8.26 -14.25 -2.65
C ASP A 70 -6.91 -14.62 -2.03
N ASP A 71 -5.82 -14.21 -2.68
CA ASP A 71 -4.47 -14.40 -2.15
C ASP A 71 -4.19 -13.49 -0.94
N PHE A 72 -4.72 -12.27 -0.94
CA PHE A 72 -4.69 -11.41 0.25
C PHE A 72 -5.43 -12.06 1.43
N LYS A 73 -6.62 -12.62 1.21
CA LYS A 73 -7.41 -13.31 2.25
C LYS A 73 -6.68 -14.54 2.79
N SER A 74 -6.00 -15.30 1.92
CA SER A 74 -5.24 -16.50 2.32
C SER A 74 -4.06 -16.15 3.23
N ARG A 75 -3.34 -15.06 2.91
CA ARG A 75 -2.17 -14.59 3.65
C ARG A 75 -2.52 -13.86 4.95
N ASN A 76 -3.78 -13.46 5.13
CA ASN A 76 -4.23 -12.66 6.27
C ASN A 76 -5.49 -13.26 6.92
N PRO A 77 -5.42 -14.47 7.50
CA PRO A 77 -6.59 -15.13 8.10
C PRO A 77 -7.19 -14.34 9.28
N ASP A 78 -6.43 -13.44 9.91
CA ASP A 78 -6.88 -12.60 11.01
C ASP A 78 -7.96 -11.57 10.61
N ILE A 79 -8.26 -11.42 9.32
CA ILE A 79 -9.40 -10.61 8.87
C ILE A 79 -10.75 -11.29 9.14
N PHE A 80 -10.74 -12.60 9.42
CA PHE A 80 -11.93 -13.39 9.71
C PHE A 80 -12.16 -13.55 11.21
N THR A 81 -13.42 -13.77 11.57
CA THR A 81 -13.84 -14.19 12.91
C THR A 81 -13.66 -15.69 13.07
N ALA A 82 -13.74 -16.21 14.30
CA ALA A 82 -13.69 -17.65 14.55
C ALA A 82 -14.81 -18.46 13.85
N LYS A 83 -15.87 -17.79 13.38
CA LYS A 83 -16.97 -18.38 12.61
C LYS A 83 -16.73 -18.37 11.09
N GLY A 84 -15.60 -17.84 10.63
CA GLY A 84 -15.27 -17.72 9.20
C GLY A 84 -15.85 -16.48 8.50
N GLU A 85 -16.59 -15.62 9.21
CA GLU A 85 -17.08 -14.36 8.64
C GLU A 85 -16.03 -13.25 8.67
N LEU A 86 -16.05 -12.31 7.73
CA LEU A 86 -15.22 -11.10 7.78
C LEU A 86 -15.48 -10.28 9.06
N LYS A 87 -14.42 -9.77 9.69
CA LYS A 87 -14.52 -8.78 10.77
C LYS A 87 -15.13 -7.49 10.24
N ALA A 88 -15.76 -6.71 11.12
CA ALA A 88 -16.51 -5.50 10.76
C ALA A 88 -15.75 -4.50 9.86
N PRO A 89 -14.43 -4.23 10.07
CA PRO A 89 -13.69 -3.34 9.18
C PRO A 89 -13.65 -3.80 7.72
N TYR A 90 -13.59 -5.12 7.48
CA TYR A 90 -13.53 -5.68 6.13
C TYR A 90 -14.91 -5.83 5.51
N LYS A 91 -15.96 -6.05 6.31
CA LYS A 91 -17.36 -5.87 5.84
C LYS A 91 -17.57 -4.43 5.35
N LYS A 92 -16.99 -3.44 6.03
CA LYS A 92 -17.02 -2.05 5.57
C LYS A 92 -16.19 -1.85 4.29
N ALA A 93 -15.08 -2.55 4.12
CA ALA A 93 -14.28 -2.52 2.89
C ALA A 93 -15.08 -3.00 1.67
N GLU A 94 -15.91 -4.04 1.80
CA GLU A 94 -16.84 -4.49 0.75
C GLU A 94 -17.83 -3.39 0.35
N GLU A 95 -18.35 -2.61 1.30
CA GLU A 95 -19.23 -1.47 1.00
C GLU A 95 -18.49 -0.36 0.23
N ILE A 96 -17.21 -0.13 0.55
CA ILE A 96 -16.35 0.84 -0.14
C ILE A 96 -16.12 0.39 -1.59
N ILE A 97 -15.80 -0.89 -1.79
CA ILE A 97 -15.65 -1.51 -3.11
C ILE A 97 -16.92 -1.31 -3.94
N ALA A 98 -18.07 -1.71 -3.42
CA ALA A 98 -19.35 -1.57 -4.12
C ALA A 98 -19.67 -0.08 -4.46
N ARG A 99 -19.26 0.86 -3.60
CA ARG A 99 -19.40 2.30 -3.88
C ARG A 99 -18.47 2.76 -5.00
N ILE A 100 -17.25 2.25 -5.07
CA ILE A 100 -16.28 2.57 -6.12
C ILE A 100 -16.78 2.03 -7.47
N GLU A 101 -17.20 0.77 -7.52
CA GLU A 101 -17.57 0.10 -8.78
C GLU A 101 -18.74 0.73 -9.51
N ARG A 102 -19.73 1.26 -8.77
CA ARG A 102 -20.87 1.94 -9.38
C ARG A 102 -20.53 3.31 -10.00
N ASP A 103 -19.32 3.82 -9.78
CA ASP A 103 -18.86 5.12 -10.25
C ASP A 103 -17.96 4.99 -11.48
N LYS A 104 -18.54 5.21 -12.67
CA LYS A 104 -17.81 5.06 -13.94
C LYS A 104 -16.59 5.98 -14.05
N TYR A 105 -16.67 7.18 -13.47
CA TYR A 105 -15.56 8.13 -13.56
C TYR A 105 -14.42 7.72 -12.64
N PHE A 106 -14.73 7.25 -11.43
CA PHE A 106 -13.72 6.68 -10.54
C PHE A 106 -13.04 5.46 -11.19
N MET A 107 -13.84 4.53 -11.72
CA MET A 107 -13.33 3.31 -12.35
C MET A 107 -12.45 3.58 -13.58
N LYS A 108 -12.67 4.68 -14.31
CA LYS A 108 -11.79 5.11 -15.41
C LYS A 108 -10.35 5.33 -14.93
N TYR A 109 -10.15 5.89 -13.74
CA TYR A 109 -8.80 6.13 -13.21
C TYR A 109 -8.20 4.87 -12.57
N LEU A 110 -9.04 3.90 -12.20
CA LEU A 110 -8.63 2.57 -11.79
C LEU A 110 -8.53 1.57 -12.96
N SER A 111 -8.48 1.99 -14.23
CA SER A 111 -8.38 1.05 -15.36
C SER A 111 -6.95 0.87 -15.91
N GLY A 112 -5.95 1.46 -15.26
CA GLY A 112 -4.55 1.39 -15.69
C GLY A 112 -3.87 0.07 -15.37
N GLU A 113 -2.61 -0.05 -15.79
CA GLU A 113 -1.70 -1.13 -15.42
C GLU A 113 -1.56 -1.20 -13.90
N LYS A 114 -1.77 -2.40 -13.36
CA LYS A 114 -1.82 -2.63 -11.91
C LYS A 114 -0.44 -2.83 -11.32
N GLN A 115 -0.22 -2.26 -10.14
CA GLN A 115 0.97 -2.48 -9.30
C GLN A 115 2.28 -2.35 -10.09
N THR A 116 2.35 -1.38 -11.00
CA THR A 116 3.49 -1.20 -11.92
C THR A 116 4.71 -0.75 -11.13
N ILE A 117 5.79 -1.53 -11.20
CA ILE A 117 7.06 -1.27 -10.53
C ILE A 117 7.98 -0.48 -11.47
N MET A 118 8.57 0.60 -10.97
CA MET A 118 9.61 1.35 -11.67
C MET A 118 10.74 1.71 -10.69
N THR A 119 11.93 1.93 -11.25
CA THR A 119 13.11 2.38 -10.51
C THR A 119 13.73 3.62 -11.16
N GLY A 120 14.54 4.35 -10.41
CA GLY A 120 15.27 5.50 -10.94
C GLY A 120 16.30 6.02 -9.94
N ASP A 121 17.29 6.77 -10.42
CA ASP A 121 18.34 7.35 -9.57
C ASP A 121 17.97 8.78 -9.19
N LEU A 122 17.88 9.06 -7.88
CA LEU A 122 17.60 10.39 -7.35
C LEU A 122 18.47 10.66 -6.13
N PHE A 123 19.07 11.86 -6.09
CA PHE A 123 19.78 12.38 -4.93
C PHE A 123 20.87 11.46 -4.35
N GLY A 124 21.53 10.69 -5.22
CA GLY A 124 22.65 9.83 -4.84
C GLY A 124 22.30 8.39 -4.46
N CYS A 125 21.04 7.96 -4.61
CA CYS A 125 20.67 6.55 -4.43
C CYS A 125 19.62 6.08 -5.44
N GLN A 126 19.48 4.76 -5.56
CA GLN A 126 18.45 4.14 -6.38
C GLN A 126 17.12 4.19 -5.63
N TRP A 127 16.03 4.53 -6.32
CA TRP A 127 14.68 4.56 -5.79
C TRP A 127 13.82 3.49 -6.45
N LYS A 128 12.80 3.03 -5.73
CA LYS A 128 11.73 2.17 -6.24
C LYS A 128 10.36 2.73 -5.91
N ILE A 129 9.45 2.56 -6.88
CA ILE A 129 8.02 2.86 -6.73
C ILE A 129 7.19 1.66 -7.20
N LYS A 130 5.95 1.59 -6.71
CA LYS A 130 4.92 0.67 -7.16
C LYS A 130 3.60 1.42 -7.19
N MET A 131 3.00 1.56 -8.37
CA MET A 131 1.82 2.40 -8.61
C MET A 131 0.55 1.55 -8.69
N ASP A 132 -0.54 1.97 -8.05
CA ASP A 132 -1.78 1.18 -8.00
C ASP A 132 -2.46 1.07 -9.37
N SER A 133 -2.50 2.16 -10.12
CA SER A 133 -3.05 2.21 -11.47
C SER A 133 -2.27 3.21 -12.33
N TYR A 134 -1.46 2.69 -13.24
CA TYR A 134 -0.66 3.48 -14.17
C TYR A 134 -1.32 3.53 -15.55
N ILE A 135 -1.60 4.73 -16.05
CA ILE A 135 -2.16 4.95 -17.40
C ILE A 135 -1.07 5.62 -18.24
N PRO A 136 -0.34 4.87 -19.08
CA PRO A 136 0.79 5.39 -19.84
C PRO A 136 0.45 6.67 -20.62
N GLY A 137 1.27 7.71 -20.43
CA GLY A 137 1.09 9.01 -21.09
C GLY A 137 -0.11 9.84 -20.61
N VAL A 138 -0.85 9.39 -19.60
CA VAL A 138 -2.09 10.05 -19.15
C VAL A 138 -2.09 10.35 -17.65
N ALA A 139 -1.91 9.34 -16.79
CA ALA A 139 -2.06 9.51 -15.35
C ALA A 139 -1.28 8.49 -14.52
N ILE A 140 -0.89 8.90 -13.31
CA ILE A 140 -0.44 8.04 -12.22
C ILE A 140 -1.50 8.13 -11.13
N VAL A 141 -2.07 7.00 -10.74
CA VAL A 141 -3.19 6.94 -9.79
C VAL A 141 -2.81 6.05 -8.61
N ASP A 142 -3.08 6.56 -7.42
CA ASP A 142 -2.80 5.94 -6.13
C ASP A 142 -4.11 5.93 -5.34
N LEU A 143 -4.58 4.74 -4.96
CA LEU A 143 -5.83 4.55 -4.24
C LEU A 143 -5.55 4.70 -2.75
N LYS A 144 -6.45 5.42 -2.06
CA LYS A 144 -6.35 5.64 -0.63
C LYS A 144 -7.71 5.52 0.02
N VAL A 145 -7.83 4.56 0.94
CA VAL A 145 -8.98 4.43 1.84
C VAL A 145 -8.61 5.12 3.15
N MET A 146 -9.34 6.17 3.50
CA MET A 146 -9.04 7.02 4.65
C MET A 146 -10.31 7.46 5.39
N SER A 147 -10.14 8.01 6.59
CA SER A 147 -11.24 8.40 7.46
C SER A 147 -11.97 9.67 6.99
N SER A 148 -11.27 10.61 6.35
CA SER A 148 -11.85 11.83 5.80
C SER A 148 -11.00 12.37 4.66
N ILE A 149 -11.65 12.89 3.62
CA ILE A 149 -11.02 13.64 2.53
C ILE A 149 -10.99 15.15 2.86
N THR A 150 -11.98 15.63 3.62
CA THR A 150 -12.21 17.06 3.85
C THR A 150 -11.70 17.55 5.21
N GLU A 151 -11.31 16.65 6.10
CA GLU A 151 -10.77 16.98 7.42
C GLU A 151 -9.33 16.47 7.53
N LEU A 152 -8.47 17.27 8.15
CA LEU A 152 -7.11 16.87 8.46
C LEU A 152 -7.12 15.90 9.65
N LYS A 153 -6.96 14.61 9.34
CA LYS A 153 -6.83 13.51 10.31
C LYS A 153 -5.52 12.79 10.07
N TRP A 154 -4.76 12.58 11.14
CA TRP A 154 -3.50 11.84 11.16
C TRP A 154 -3.55 10.76 12.24
#